data_AF-A0A8X6FNJ6-F1
#
_entry.id   AF-A0A8X6FNJ6-F1
#
_cell.length_a   1.000
_cell.length_b   1.000
_cell.length_c   1.000
_cell.angle_alpha   90.00
_cell.angle_beta   90.00
_cell.angle_gamma   90.00
#
_symmetry.space_group_name_H-M   'P 1'
#
loop_
_entity.id
_entity.type
_entity.pdbx_description
1 polymer ?
#
loop_
_entity_poly.entity_id
_entity_poly.type
_entity_poly.pdbx_seq_one_letter_code
_entity_poly.pdbx_strand_id
1 'polypeptide(L)'
;MDSQICLNVLTREVENHNNPHLTFETLVLRILKRLSQSFHLPWSHVLEVSRQAPYLMDSHLHQDLLKIWTLRSKNATLDEQHCVERILGRDNMRSSDLIKLTSILHKISDPKTVYEFFAMDGYQGDDPKKYIEMFRYDAEEARGKHVIAVRLLYRSGVVHTPQECRSFLESNFDGTCTEYKDRHVEYVQGQMADMAEWRREQQTKKKRPMDTKEESVKKCTP
;
A
#
# COMPACT_ATOMS: atom_id res chain seq x y z
N MET A 1 -27.32 2.70 14.76
CA MET A 1 -28.09 1.46 14.54
C MET A 1 -27.14 0.30 14.23
N ASP A 2 -26.06 0.56 13.47
CA ASP A 2 -25.08 -0.47 13.05
C ASP A 2 -24.21 -1.04 14.17
N SER A 3 -23.82 -0.24 15.17
CA SER A 3 -22.99 -0.71 16.30
C SER A 3 -23.69 -1.77 17.16
N GLN A 4 -25.02 -1.71 17.28
CA GLN A 4 -25.81 -2.68 18.05
C GLN A 4 -25.90 -4.04 17.33
N ILE A 5 -25.96 -4.03 16.00
CA ILE A 5 -25.96 -5.23 15.17
C ILE A 5 -24.60 -5.94 15.28
N CYS A 6 -23.51 -5.19 15.18
CA CYS A 6 -22.16 -5.73 15.35
C CYS A 6 -21.96 -6.36 16.73
N LEU A 7 -22.39 -5.66 17.79
CA LEU A 7 -22.28 -6.16 19.17
C LEU A 7 -23.08 -7.45 19.37
N ASN A 8 -24.32 -7.51 18.89
CA ASN A 8 -25.17 -8.69 19.02
C ASN A 8 -24.61 -9.91 18.27
N VAL A 9 -24.00 -9.71 17.09
CA VAL A 9 -23.35 -10.79 16.33
C VAL A 9 -22.10 -11.30 17.07
N LEU A 10 -21.28 -10.38 17.59
CA LEU A 10 -20.09 -10.72 18.36
C LEU A 10 -20.44 -11.50 19.62
N THR A 11 -21.37 -11.01 20.44
CA THR A 11 -21.82 -11.66 21.67
C THR A 11 -22.30 -13.08 21.38
N ARG A 12 -23.14 -13.27 20.36
CA ARG A 12 -23.68 -14.58 19.97
C ARG A 12 -22.61 -15.58 19.51
N GLU A 13 -21.57 -15.12 18.83
CA GLU A 13 -20.49 -16.00 18.36
C GLU A 13 -19.47 -16.29 19.46
N VAL A 14 -19.20 -15.33 20.35
CA VAL A 14 -18.33 -15.51 21.53
C VAL A 14 -18.98 -16.45 22.56
N GLU A 15 -20.31 -16.40 22.76
CA GLU A 15 -21.04 -17.33 23.62
C GLU A 15 -20.91 -18.80 23.18
N ASN A 16 -20.52 -19.06 21.92
CA ASN A 16 -20.22 -20.41 21.41
C ASN A 16 -18.77 -20.88 21.67
N HIS A 17 -18.02 -20.19 22.54
CA HIS A 17 -16.66 -20.50 23.00
C HIS A 17 -16.37 -21.95 23.44
N ASN A 18 -17.37 -22.72 23.85
CA ASN A 18 -17.21 -24.10 24.32
C ASN A 18 -17.06 -25.14 23.20
N ASN A 19 -16.95 -24.73 21.94
CA ASN A 19 -16.74 -25.66 20.83
C ASN A 19 -15.24 -25.96 20.65
N PRO A 20 -14.76 -27.18 20.95
CA PRO A 20 -13.34 -27.54 20.89
C PRO A 20 -12.78 -27.57 19.46
N HIS A 21 -13.63 -27.48 18.44
CA HIS A 21 -13.23 -27.41 17.03
C HIS A 21 -13.28 -25.99 16.45
N LEU A 22 -13.62 -24.99 17.26
CA LEU A 22 -13.68 -23.60 16.82
C LEU A 22 -12.28 -22.98 16.85
N THR A 23 -11.62 -22.95 15.69
CA THR A 23 -10.39 -22.16 15.54
C THR A 23 -10.72 -20.67 15.48
N PHE A 24 -9.73 -19.82 15.76
CA PHE A 24 -9.86 -18.37 15.65
C PHE A 24 -10.31 -17.94 14.24
N GLU A 25 -9.75 -18.56 13.20
CA GLU A 25 -10.11 -18.31 11.80
C GLU A 25 -11.57 -18.69 11.53
N THR A 26 -12.03 -19.80 12.10
CA THR A 26 -13.41 -20.26 11.95
C THR A 26 -14.39 -19.30 12.63
N LEU A 27 -14.03 -18.78 13.81
CA LEU A 27 -14.81 -17.77 14.52
C LEU A 27 -14.91 -16.47 13.71
N VAL A 28 -13.78 -15.96 13.20
CA VAL A 28 -13.74 -14.75 12.38
C VAL A 28 -14.61 -14.91 11.13
N LEU A 29 -14.50 -16.03 10.40
CA LEU A 29 -15.32 -16.27 9.21
C LEU A 29 -16.81 -16.34 9.51
N ARG A 30 -17.20 -16.92 10.65
CA ARG A 30 -18.61 -16.98 11.08
C ARG A 30 -19.16 -15.60 11.43
N ILE A 31 -18.39 -14.78 12.14
CA ILE A 31 -18.74 -13.39 12.45
C ILE A 31 -18.93 -12.62 11.14
N LEU A 32 -17.96 -12.67 10.24
CA LEU A 32 -18.02 -11.99 8.94
C LEU A 32 -19.23 -12.43 8.11
N LYS A 33 -19.56 -13.73 8.09
CA LYS A 33 -20.73 -14.25 7.36
C LYS A 33 -22.04 -13.73 7.91
N ARG A 34 -22.20 -13.65 9.23
CA ARG A 34 -23.42 -13.13 9.85
C ARG A 34 -23.56 -11.61 9.68
N LEU A 35 -22.44 -10.88 9.75
CA LEU A 35 -22.43 -9.45 9.45
C LEU A 35 -22.82 -9.22 7.99
N SER A 36 -22.25 -9.96 7.04
CA SER A 36 -22.59 -9.81 5.63
C SER A 36 -24.08 -10.04 5.37
N GLN A 37 -24.67 -11.06 6.01
CA GLN A 37 -26.11 -11.32 5.92
C GLN A 37 -26.94 -10.18 6.51
N SER A 38 -26.53 -9.62 7.66
CA SER A 38 -27.23 -8.54 8.34
C SER A 38 -27.23 -7.24 7.53
N PHE A 39 -26.13 -6.97 6.83
CA PHE A 39 -25.97 -5.81 5.94
C PHE A 39 -26.38 -6.07 4.49
N HIS A 40 -26.96 -7.23 4.18
CA HIS A 40 -27.35 -7.62 2.82
C HIS A 40 -26.19 -7.56 1.80
N LEU A 41 -24.97 -7.80 2.28
CA LEU A 41 -23.76 -7.82 1.47
C LEU A 41 -23.52 -9.22 0.89
N PRO A 42 -23.33 -9.34 -0.44
CA PRO A 42 -22.98 -10.61 -1.07
C PRO A 42 -21.71 -11.22 -0.48
N TRP A 43 -21.75 -12.49 -0.09
CA TRP A 43 -20.60 -13.20 0.47
C TRP A 43 -19.40 -13.25 -0.48
N SER A 44 -19.65 -13.22 -1.79
CA SER A 44 -18.62 -13.09 -2.83
C SER A 44 -17.77 -11.84 -2.66
N HIS A 45 -18.35 -10.72 -2.22
CA HIS A 45 -17.60 -9.48 -1.97
C HIS A 45 -16.69 -9.61 -0.75
N VAL A 46 -17.12 -10.33 0.30
CA VAL A 46 -16.31 -10.56 1.51
C VAL A 46 -15.12 -11.48 1.20
N LEU A 47 -15.35 -12.57 0.45
CA LEU A 47 -14.28 -13.50 0.05
C LEU A 47 -13.26 -12.87 -0.90
N GLU A 48 -13.71 -11.96 -1.75
CA GLU A 48 -12.82 -11.17 -2.60
C GLU A 48 -11.86 -10.31 -1.75
N VAL A 49 -12.38 -9.66 -0.70
CA VAL A 49 -11.59 -8.85 0.24
C VAL A 49 -10.60 -9.72 1.02
N SER A 50 -11.02 -10.87 1.55
CA SER A 50 -10.14 -11.74 2.35
C SER A 50 -9.03 -12.41 1.55
N ARG A 51 -9.21 -12.57 0.22
CA ARG A 51 -8.21 -13.18 -0.69
C ARG A 51 -7.15 -12.19 -1.17
N GLN A 52 -7.33 -10.91 -0.90
CA GLN A 52 -6.38 -9.88 -1.24
C GLN A 52 -5.61 -9.54 0.02
N ALA A 53 -4.28 -9.68 -0.01
CA ALA A 53 -3.46 -9.03 1.00
C ALA A 53 -3.82 -7.53 0.97
N PRO A 54 -4.27 -6.94 2.08
CA PRO A 54 -4.93 -5.64 2.06
C PRO A 54 -3.92 -4.58 1.66
N TYR A 55 -4.08 -4.01 0.46
CA TYR A 55 -3.47 -2.73 0.17
C TYR A 55 -4.39 -1.67 0.78
N LEU A 56 -3.89 -1.00 1.81
CA LEU A 56 -4.60 -0.02 2.59
C LEU A 56 -4.13 1.38 2.16
N MET A 57 -5.08 2.24 1.87
CA MET A 57 -4.82 3.66 1.69
C MET A 57 -5.03 4.33 3.05
N ASP A 58 -4.00 4.99 3.56
CA ASP A 58 -4.16 5.78 4.77
C ASP A 58 -5.14 6.94 4.53
N SER A 59 -5.74 7.47 5.60
CA SER A 59 -6.75 8.52 5.51
C SER A 59 -6.24 9.80 4.85
N HIS A 60 -4.95 10.10 4.97
CA HIS A 60 -4.34 11.26 4.31
C HIS A 60 -4.25 11.06 2.80
N LEU A 61 -3.77 9.91 2.34
CA LEU A 61 -3.74 9.57 0.91
C LEU A 61 -5.13 9.49 0.31
N HIS A 62 -6.13 9.05 1.07
CA HIS A 62 -7.52 9.03 0.62
C HIS A 62 -8.02 10.45 0.32
N GLN A 63 -7.73 11.39 1.23
CA GLN A 63 -8.03 12.81 1.03
C GLN A 63 -7.23 13.40 -0.14
N ASP A 64 -5.95 13.05 -0.29
CA ASP A 64 -5.12 13.50 -1.41
C ASP A 64 -5.66 13.00 -2.73
N LEU A 65 -6.04 11.72 -2.84
CA LEU A 65 -6.64 11.15 -4.03
C LEU A 65 -7.95 11.86 -4.37
N LEU A 66 -8.81 12.09 -3.38
CA LEU A 66 -10.06 12.82 -3.58
C LEU A 66 -9.80 14.25 -4.10
N LYS A 67 -8.81 14.95 -3.54
CA LYS A 67 -8.41 16.30 -3.96
C LYS A 67 -7.86 16.30 -5.39
N ILE A 68 -6.95 15.39 -5.71
CA ILE A 68 -6.40 15.22 -7.07
C ILE A 68 -7.52 14.93 -8.07
N TRP A 69 -8.43 14.03 -7.71
CA TRP A 69 -9.53 13.62 -8.57
C TRP A 69 -10.52 14.75 -8.83
N THR A 70 -10.85 15.53 -7.80
CA THR A 70 -11.78 16.67 -7.92
C THR A 70 -11.17 17.84 -8.70
N LEU A 71 -9.87 18.11 -8.51
CA LEU A 71 -9.14 19.21 -9.18
C LEU A 71 -8.47 18.80 -10.49
N ARG A 72 -8.77 17.61 -11.01
CA ARG A 72 -8.12 17.05 -12.20
C ARG A 72 -8.17 18.02 -13.38
N SER A 73 -7.02 18.18 -14.04
CA SER A 73 -6.88 19.05 -15.22
C SER A 73 -7.49 18.45 -16.49
N LYS A 74 -7.71 17.13 -16.53
CA LYS A 74 -8.17 16.39 -17.70
C LYS A 74 -9.41 15.55 -17.40
N ASN A 75 -10.25 15.39 -18.41
CA ASN A 75 -11.39 14.48 -18.35
C ASN A 75 -10.91 13.03 -18.24
N ALA A 76 -11.58 12.28 -17.37
CA ALA A 76 -11.37 10.86 -17.20
C ALA A 76 -12.34 10.07 -18.08
N THR A 77 -11.94 8.89 -18.52
CA THR A 77 -12.87 7.93 -19.14
C THR A 77 -13.78 7.32 -18.06
N LEU A 78 -14.92 6.74 -18.47
CA LEU A 78 -15.80 6.01 -17.54
C LEU A 78 -15.05 4.89 -16.80
N ASP A 79 -14.14 4.22 -17.50
CA ASP A 79 -13.34 3.14 -16.95
C ASP A 79 -12.30 3.64 -15.91
N GLU A 80 -11.72 4.82 -16.12
CA GLU A 80 -10.86 5.50 -15.14
C GLU A 80 -11.68 5.97 -13.93
N GLN A 81 -12.86 6.54 -14.17
CA GLN A 81 -13.78 6.98 -13.11
C GLN A 81 -14.20 5.83 -12.20
N HIS A 82 -14.70 4.72 -12.77
CA HIS A 82 -15.07 3.55 -11.97
C HIS A 82 -13.88 2.97 -11.19
N CYS A 83 -12.65 3.09 -11.70
CA CYS A 83 -11.45 2.67 -10.98
C CYS A 83 -11.24 3.50 -9.71
N VAL A 84 -11.26 4.84 -9.85
CA VAL A 84 -11.05 5.75 -8.73
C VAL A 84 -12.19 5.66 -7.71
N GLU A 85 -13.45 5.55 -8.17
CA GLU A 85 -14.60 5.35 -7.28
C GLU A 85 -14.51 4.05 -6.48
N ARG A 86 -14.06 2.94 -7.09
CA ARG A 86 -13.82 1.70 -6.35
C ARG A 86 -12.73 1.85 -5.30
N ILE A 87 -11.66 2.58 -5.60
CA ILE A 87 -10.56 2.82 -4.66
C ILE A 87 -11.03 3.71 -3.51
N LEU A 88 -11.75 4.79 -3.80
CA LEU A 88 -12.27 5.70 -2.78
C LEU A 88 -13.39 5.09 -1.94
N GLY A 89 -14.16 4.14 -2.50
CA GLY A 89 -15.29 3.49 -1.83
C GLY A 89 -14.96 2.20 -1.09
N ARG A 90 -13.69 1.77 -1.05
CA ARG A 90 -13.26 0.53 -0.39
C ARG A 90 -12.15 0.81 0.62
N ASP A 91 -12.17 0.10 1.74
CA ASP A 91 -11.05 0.12 2.69
C ASP A 91 -9.82 -0.62 2.14
N ASN A 92 -10.06 -1.64 1.29
CA ASN A 92 -9.01 -2.49 0.70
C ASN A 92 -9.02 -2.40 -0.82
N MET A 93 -7.83 -2.28 -1.41
CA MET A 93 -7.66 -2.14 -2.85
C MET A 93 -7.03 -3.37 -3.48
N ARG A 94 -7.38 -3.63 -4.74
CA ARG A 94 -6.69 -4.62 -5.58
C ARG A 94 -5.39 -4.03 -6.13
N SER A 95 -4.35 -4.86 -6.26
CA SER A 95 -3.12 -4.46 -6.95
C SER A 95 -3.39 -3.97 -8.38
N SER A 96 -4.32 -4.60 -9.10
CA SER A 96 -4.71 -4.20 -10.46
C SER A 96 -5.33 -2.80 -10.50
N ASP A 97 -6.13 -2.44 -9.49
CA ASP A 97 -6.72 -1.11 -9.39
C ASP A 97 -5.63 -0.08 -9.07
N LEU A 98 -4.65 -0.42 -8.21
CA LEU A 98 -3.49 0.43 -7.93
C LEU A 98 -2.56 0.62 -9.14
N ILE A 99 -2.32 -0.44 -9.93
CA ILE A 99 -1.56 -0.34 -11.20
C ILE A 99 -2.26 0.61 -12.16
N LYS A 100 -3.58 0.54 -12.22
CA LYS A 100 -4.34 1.46 -13.05
C LYS A 100 -4.34 2.88 -12.49
N LEU A 101 -4.43 3.02 -11.17
CA LEU A 101 -4.34 4.30 -10.48
C LEU A 101 -3.02 5.00 -10.78
N THR A 102 -1.88 4.29 -10.82
CA THR A 102 -0.59 4.88 -11.24
C THR A 102 -0.69 5.58 -12.60
N SER A 103 -1.31 4.93 -13.60
CA SER A 103 -1.48 5.52 -14.93
C SER A 103 -2.46 6.70 -14.94
N ILE A 104 -3.55 6.60 -14.17
CA ILE A 104 -4.53 7.69 -14.03
C ILE A 104 -3.87 8.92 -13.41
N LEU A 105 -3.16 8.76 -12.30
CA LEU A 105 -2.51 9.86 -11.59
C LEU A 105 -1.46 10.56 -12.45
N HIS A 106 -0.66 9.80 -13.22
CA HIS A 106 0.27 10.37 -14.21
C HIS A 106 -0.41 11.19 -15.30
N LYS A 107 -1.63 10.82 -15.68
CA LYS A 107 -2.37 11.54 -16.72
C LYS A 107 -2.91 12.87 -16.20
N ILE A 108 -3.40 12.91 -14.96
CA ILE A 108 -4.23 14.01 -14.43
C ILE A 108 -3.51 14.96 -13.46
N SER A 109 -2.37 14.55 -12.91
CA SER A 109 -1.61 15.28 -11.88
C SER A 109 -0.24 15.67 -12.40
N ASP A 110 0.41 16.63 -11.74
CA ASP A 110 1.83 16.90 -11.97
C ASP A 110 2.71 15.74 -11.46
N PRO A 111 3.92 15.56 -12.03
CA PRO A 111 4.81 14.46 -11.64
C PRO A 111 5.15 14.44 -10.14
N LYS A 112 5.36 15.61 -9.51
CA LYS A 112 5.71 15.69 -8.09
C LYS A 112 4.61 15.09 -7.22
N THR A 113 3.36 15.39 -7.52
CA THR A 113 2.20 14.80 -6.84
C THR A 113 2.20 13.27 -6.96
N VAL A 114 2.57 12.71 -8.12
CA VAL A 114 2.68 11.25 -8.28
C VAL A 114 3.84 10.68 -7.46
N TYR A 115 4.99 11.35 -7.45
CA TYR A 115 6.16 10.94 -6.69
C TYR A 115 5.88 10.93 -5.18
N GLU A 116 5.22 11.97 -4.69
CA GLU A 116 4.73 12.04 -3.31
C GLU A 116 3.75 10.91 -3.03
N PHE A 117 2.69 10.76 -3.83
CA PHE A 117 1.61 9.78 -3.56
C PHE A 117 2.16 8.36 -3.36
N PHE A 118 3.05 7.93 -4.26
CA PHE A 118 3.66 6.61 -4.22
C PHE A 118 4.91 6.52 -3.33
N ALA A 119 5.32 7.61 -2.68
CA ALA A 119 6.58 7.68 -1.93
C ALA A 119 7.76 7.19 -2.78
N MET A 120 7.83 7.66 -4.03
CA MET A 120 8.85 7.24 -4.98
C MET A 120 10.24 7.56 -4.43
N ASP A 121 11.22 6.82 -4.97
CA ASP A 121 12.64 6.70 -4.58
C ASP A 121 13.01 6.48 -3.11
N GLY A 122 12.03 6.07 -2.30
CA GLY A 122 12.22 5.26 -1.09
C GLY A 122 12.76 3.84 -1.36
N TYR A 123 13.85 3.73 -2.08
CA TYR A 123 14.63 2.53 -2.42
C TYR A 123 14.17 1.59 -3.55
N GLN A 124 13.00 1.78 -4.19
CA GLN A 124 12.56 0.89 -5.28
C GLN A 124 12.84 1.38 -6.72
N GLY A 125 13.43 2.58 -6.87
CA GLY A 125 13.72 3.18 -8.18
C GLY A 125 12.65 4.18 -8.62
N ASP A 126 12.50 4.32 -9.94
CA ASP A 126 11.73 5.34 -10.65
C ASP A 126 10.43 4.83 -11.29
N ASP A 127 10.14 3.53 -11.17
CA ASP A 127 8.88 2.94 -11.63
C ASP A 127 7.82 2.96 -10.52
N PRO A 128 6.75 3.76 -10.64
CA PRO A 128 5.69 3.86 -9.63
C PRO A 128 5.01 2.51 -9.34
N LYS A 129 4.96 1.60 -10.31
CA LYS A 129 4.30 0.29 -10.14
C LYS A 129 5.00 -0.56 -9.09
N LYS A 130 6.31 -0.37 -8.89
CA LYS A 130 7.07 -1.06 -7.85
C LYS A 130 6.60 -0.63 -6.46
N TYR A 131 6.20 0.63 -6.30
CA TYR A 131 5.75 1.20 -5.04
C TYR A 131 4.32 0.82 -4.64
N ILE A 132 3.59 0.05 -5.45
CA ILE A 132 2.26 -0.44 -5.09
C ILE A 132 2.30 -1.31 -3.82
N GLU A 133 3.38 -2.06 -3.62
CA GLU A 133 3.60 -2.82 -2.38
C GLU A 133 3.72 -1.95 -1.14
N MET A 134 3.98 -0.64 -1.27
CA MET A 134 4.09 0.26 -0.11
C MET A 134 2.75 0.40 0.63
N PHE A 135 1.63 0.22 -0.06
CA PHE A 135 0.29 0.29 0.54
C PHE A 135 -0.04 -0.94 1.39
N ARG A 136 0.86 -1.94 1.48
CA ARG A 136 0.66 -3.10 2.38
C ARG A 136 1.27 -2.91 3.75
N TYR A 137 2.19 -1.97 3.90
CA TYR A 137 2.91 -1.80 5.17
C TYR A 137 2.05 -1.06 6.18
N ASP A 138 2.02 -1.59 7.39
CA ASP A 138 1.41 -0.91 8.52
C ASP A 138 2.21 0.36 8.85
N ALA A 139 1.52 1.45 9.18
CA ALA A 139 2.12 2.72 9.58
C ALA A 139 3.04 2.58 10.81
N GLU A 140 2.84 1.56 11.65
CA GLU A 140 3.68 1.30 12.83
C GLU A 140 4.94 0.48 12.53
N GLU A 141 4.97 -0.23 11.40
CA GLU A 141 6.15 -0.98 10.96
C GLU A 141 7.20 -0.06 10.36
N ALA A 142 8.47 -0.44 10.45
CA ALA A 142 9.59 0.38 9.97
C ALA A 142 9.44 0.78 8.49
N ARG A 143 8.89 -0.11 7.65
CA ARG A 143 8.65 0.17 6.23
C ARG A 143 7.52 1.18 6.02
N GLY A 144 6.44 1.09 6.80
CA GLY A 144 5.36 2.09 6.75
C GLY A 144 5.83 3.45 7.26
N LYS A 145 6.58 3.50 8.35
CA LYS A 145 7.21 4.73 8.87
C LYS A 145 8.12 5.38 7.83
N HIS A 146 8.92 4.59 7.11
CA HIS A 146 9.75 5.10 6.01
C HIS A 146 8.93 5.66 4.86
N VAL A 147 7.87 4.96 4.43
CA VAL A 147 6.97 5.44 3.37
C VAL A 147 6.36 6.79 3.77
N ILE A 148 5.88 6.92 5.00
CA ILE A 148 5.34 8.17 5.55
C ILE A 148 6.43 9.26 5.55
N ALA A 149 7.63 8.95 6.03
CA ALA A 149 8.74 9.89 6.06
C ALA A 149 9.10 10.42 4.65
N VAL A 150 9.15 9.54 3.64
CA VAL A 150 9.41 9.93 2.25
C VAL A 150 8.33 10.88 1.73
N ARG A 151 7.04 10.58 1.97
CA ARG A 151 5.93 11.50 1.59
C ARG A 151 6.10 12.87 2.23
N LEU A 152 6.47 12.91 3.51
CA LEU A 152 6.70 14.16 4.23
C LEU A 152 7.86 14.97 3.66
N LEU A 153 8.92 14.34 3.14
CA LEU A 153 10.00 15.06 2.45
C LEU A 153 9.49 15.80 1.21
N TYR A 154 8.63 15.17 0.40
CA TYR A 154 8.02 15.82 -0.76
C TYR A 154 7.07 16.96 -0.37
N ARG A 155 6.22 16.72 0.65
CA ARG A 155 5.25 17.71 1.16
C ARG A 155 5.92 18.94 1.75
N SER A 156 7.01 18.74 2.49
CA SER A 156 7.80 19.83 3.07
C SER A 156 8.64 20.59 2.04
N GLY A 157 8.69 20.11 0.80
CA GLY A 157 9.46 20.74 -0.28
C GLY A 157 10.97 20.57 -0.12
N VAL A 158 11.41 19.63 0.73
CA VAL A 158 12.84 19.28 0.85
C VAL A 158 13.33 18.60 -0.43
N VAL A 159 12.45 17.84 -1.08
CA VAL A 159 12.73 17.10 -2.32
C VAL A 159 11.58 17.30 -3.32
N HIS A 160 11.94 17.34 -4.60
CA HIS A 160 11.00 17.55 -5.70
C HIS A 160 11.04 16.41 -6.72
N THR A 161 12.14 15.65 -6.76
CA THR A 161 12.33 14.57 -7.74
C THR A 161 12.73 13.24 -7.08
N PRO A 162 12.46 12.10 -7.75
CA PRO A 162 12.90 10.78 -7.29
C PRO A 162 14.40 10.51 -7.43
N GLN A 163 15.21 11.54 -7.62
CA GLN A 163 16.66 11.44 -7.56
C GLN A 163 17.18 12.24 -6.36
N GLU A 164 16.62 13.43 -6.13
CA GLU A 164 16.89 14.24 -4.95
C GLU A 164 16.57 13.50 -3.66
N CYS A 165 15.43 12.82 -3.59
CA CYS A 165 15.03 12.06 -2.41
C CYS A 165 15.96 10.88 -2.12
N ARG A 166 16.45 10.18 -3.15
CA ARG A 166 17.41 9.08 -3.01
C ARG A 166 18.74 9.62 -2.51
N SER A 167 19.24 10.69 -3.12
CA SER A 167 20.47 11.33 -2.66
C SER A 167 20.36 11.81 -1.22
N PHE A 168 19.22 12.40 -0.85
CA PHE A 168 18.92 12.79 0.52
C PHE A 168 18.95 11.58 1.47
N LEU A 169 18.21 10.53 1.16
CA LEU A 169 18.16 9.31 1.99
C LEU A 169 19.54 8.66 2.10
N GLU A 170 20.32 8.60 1.02
CA GLU A 170 21.69 8.05 1.04
C GLU A 170 22.63 8.88 1.93
N SER A 171 22.57 10.21 1.83
CA SER A 171 23.37 11.10 2.68
C SER A 171 23.05 10.99 4.18
N ASN A 172 21.83 10.62 4.54
CA ASN A 172 21.45 10.36 5.94
C ASN A 172 22.12 9.11 6.50
N PHE A 173 22.25 8.05 5.70
CA PHE A 173 22.93 6.82 6.10
C PHE A 173 24.46 6.97 6.11
N ASP A 174 24.99 7.75 5.17
CA ASP A 174 26.44 7.97 5.05
C ASP A 174 26.92 9.06 6.04
N GLY A 175 26.00 9.71 6.75
CA GLY A 175 26.27 10.67 7.82
C GLY A 175 26.74 12.04 7.34
N THR A 176 26.57 12.34 6.06
CA THR A 176 27.09 13.55 5.40
C THR A 176 26.09 14.72 5.37
N CYS A 177 24.78 14.45 5.58
CA CYS A 177 23.78 15.50 5.77
C CYS A 177 23.55 15.73 7.27
N THR A 178 23.70 16.97 7.74
CA THR A 178 23.48 17.35 9.15
C THR A 178 22.20 18.17 9.35
N GLU A 179 21.74 18.89 8.33
CA GLU A 179 20.67 19.90 8.48
C GLU A 179 19.25 19.29 8.44
N TYR A 180 19.10 18.11 7.85
CA TYR A 180 17.78 17.45 7.68
C TYR A 180 17.75 15.98 8.11
N LYS A 181 18.89 15.46 8.58
CA LYS A 181 19.02 14.10 9.13
C LYS A 181 18.11 13.91 10.33
N ASP A 182 17.99 14.94 11.17
CA ASP A 182 17.15 14.90 12.37
C ASP A 182 15.68 14.69 12.02
N ARG A 183 15.16 15.30 10.94
CA ARG A 183 13.75 15.11 10.55
C ARG A 183 13.45 13.67 10.11
N HIS A 184 14.23 13.11 9.19
CA HIS A 184 14.00 11.72 8.75
C HIS A 184 14.23 10.70 9.89
N VAL A 185 15.28 10.90 10.69
CA VAL A 185 15.63 10.01 11.82
C VAL A 185 14.58 10.09 12.94
N GLU A 186 14.04 11.28 13.23
CA GLU A 186 12.94 11.47 14.18
C GLU A 186 11.67 10.73 13.74
N TYR A 187 11.33 10.77 12.45
CA TYR A 187 10.15 10.07 11.92
C TYR A 187 10.28 8.55 11.89
N VAL A 188 11.47 8.02 11.60
CA VAL A 188 11.73 6.57 11.64
C VAL A 188 11.89 6.06 13.08
N GLN A 189 11.83 6.95 14.10
CA GLN A 189 11.78 6.63 15.53
C GLN A 189 12.87 5.65 15.98
N GLY A 190 14.08 5.75 15.42
CA GLY A 190 15.20 4.88 15.77
C GLY A 190 15.22 3.51 15.08
N GLN A 191 14.32 3.21 14.14
CA GLN A 191 14.34 1.97 13.33
C GLN A 191 15.29 2.06 12.11
N MET A 192 16.37 2.84 12.24
CA MET A 192 17.33 3.06 11.16
C MET A 192 18.07 1.78 10.74
N ALA A 193 18.25 0.83 11.66
CA ALA A 193 18.87 -0.47 11.37
C ALA A 193 18.02 -1.29 10.38
N ASP A 194 16.70 -1.36 10.61
CA ASP A 194 15.76 -2.07 9.75
C ASP A 194 15.70 -1.43 8.35
N MET A 195 15.82 -0.10 8.29
CA MET A 195 15.88 0.62 7.02
C MET A 195 17.21 0.40 6.27
N ALA A 196 18.32 0.28 6.99
CA ALA A 196 19.60 -0.09 6.39
C ALA A 196 19.58 -1.53 5.83
N GLU A 197 18.91 -2.46 6.50
CA GLU A 197 18.68 -3.81 5.99
C GLU A 197 17.80 -3.79 4.74
N TRP A 198 16.67 -3.10 4.78
CA TRP A 198 15.78 -2.98 3.63
C TRP A 198 16.46 -2.31 2.43
N ARG A 199 17.27 -1.27 2.64
CA ARG A 199 18.14 -0.68 1.61
C ARG A 199 19.03 -1.74 0.95
N ARG A 200 19.69 -2.60 1.75
CA ARG A 200 20.54 -3.69 1.24
C ARG A 200 19.74 -4.74 0.46
N GLU A 201 18.55 -5.11 0.92
CA GLU A 201 17.65 -6.02 0.19
C GLU A 201 17.27 -5.46 -1.18
N GLN A 202 16.95 -4.16 -1.28
CA GLN A 202 16.59 -3.56 -2.58
C GLN A 202 17.80 -3.46 -3.51
N GLN A 203 18.98 -3.16 -2.99
CA GLN A 203 20.22 -3.14 -3.78
C GLN A 203 20.62 -4.53 -4.29
N THR A 204 20.44 -5.58 -3.48
CA THR A 204 20.72 -6.96 -3.91
C THR A 204 19.71 -7.47 -4.94
N LYS A 205 18.43 -7.11 -4.80
CA LYS A 205 17.40 -7.40 -5.82
C LYS A 205 17.69 -6.74 -7.17
N LYS A 206 18.25 -5.53 -7.18
CA LYS A 206 18.71 -4.86 -8.42
C LYS A 206 19.92 -5.52 -9.07
N LYS A 207 20.79 -6.17 -8.27
CA LYS A 207 22.04 -6.81 -8.75
C LYS A 207 21.86 -8.23 -9.26
N ARG A 208 20.75 -8.91 -8.96
CA ARG A 208 20.41 -10.20 -9.61
C ARG A 208 19.79 -9.90 -10.97
N PRO A 209 20.45 -10.22 -12.09
CA PRO A 209 19.76 -10.32 -13.36
C PRO A 209 18.66 -11.37 -13.19
N MET A 210 17.53 -11.13 -13.83
CA MET A 210 16.47 -12.12 -13.96
C MET A 210 17.06 -13.30 -14.72
N ASP A 211 17.56 -14.32 -14.00
CA ASP A 211 17.96 -15.58 -14.62
C ASP A 211 16.77 -16.09 -15.41
N THR A 212 16.96 -16.09 -16.72
CA THR A 212 16.06 -16.60 -17.73
C THR A 212 15.59 -17.98 -17.28
N LYS A 213 14.28 -18.12 -17.04
CA LYS A 213 13.62 -19.43 -17.10
C LYS A 213 13.60 -19.88 -18.56
N GLU A 214 14.74 -20.25 -19.10
CA GLU A 214 14.87 -21.19 -20.20
C GLU A 214 15.44 -22.50 -19.65
N GLU A 215 15.08 -23.61 -20.29
CA GLU A 215 15.22 -25.03 -19.87
C GLU A 215 14.09 -25.52 -18.93
N SER A 216 13.03 -26.17 -19.41
CA SER A 216 13.13 -27.41 -20.17
C SER A 216 11.84 -27.72 -20.94
N VAL A 217 11.78 -27.32 -22.21
CA VAL A 217 11.05 -28.10 -23.23
C VAL A 217 12.08 -29.01 -23.88
N LYS A 218 12.42 -30.11 -23.20
CA LYS A 218 13.11 -31.21 -23.88
C LYS A 218 12.12 -31.85 -24.84
N LYS A 219 12.40 -31.62 -26.12
CA LYS A 219 11.91 -32.38 -27.27
C LYS A 219 11.89 -33.88 -26.94
N CYS A 220 10.73 -34.50 -27.06
CA CYS A 220 10.59 -35.85 -27.54
C CYS A 220 9.56 -35.83 -28.68
N THR A 221 10.09 -35.79 -29.90
CA THR A 221 9.50 -36.33 -31.13
C THR A 221 10.69 -36.89 -31.92
N PRO A 222 10.52 -37.88 -32.80
CA PRO A 222 9.28 -38.37 -33.41
C PRO A 222 8.64 -39.54 -32.65
#